data_AF-A0A6S6W716-F1
#
_entry.id   AF-A0A6S6W716-F1
#
_cell.length_a   1.000
_cell.length_b   1.000
_cell.length_c   1.000
_cell.angle_alpha   90.00
_cell.angle_beta   90.00
_cell.angle_gamma   90.00
#
_symmetry.space_group_name_H-M   'P 1'
#
loop_
_entity.id
_entity.type
_entity.pdbx_description
1 polymer ?
#
loop_
_entity_poly.entity_id
_entity_poly.type
_entity_poly.pdbx_seq_one_letter_code
_entity_poly.pdbx_strand_id
1 'polypeptide(L)'
;MKFSIFFLAGLAASATVTHRPKYMENDALAHKALANLKAYVSKNGYPGKGNCTLETASVRKEWGSLPRAEKLDYINAVHCLAKLPAKTPASIAAGAKSRFDDLVVTHIQQTFTIHGTANFLPWHRYYVWQFGKMLREECGYKGHLPYWNWAHYAHDPKSGPLLDGSDTSLSGDGSYLPGRNSSCILSSESCSIRLYPGSGGGCVTSGPFKDWKINLGPLGSLMLPYLKPNPQADGLGYNPRCLRRDISKQAANATNDYEVSSLIKNNKDIATFQRVYQGLFEQGLLGVHSGGHYQVGGDAGSDFYNSPAEPTFFPHHGMIDRVWWTWQNLDIKNRQYAIAGGTLLGGGGPNGTLDDIITLGDYVGAPNITMREAMNSLAGPFCYIYV
;
A
#
# COMPACT_ATOMS: atom_id res chain seq x y z
N MET A 1 -50.70 49.79 -4.58
CA MET A 1 -49.71 49.11 -5.45
C MET A 1 -48.55 48.62 -4.58
N LYS A 2 -48.51 47.33 -4.25
CA LYS A 2 -47.35 46.68 -3.63
C LYS A 2 -46.81 45.68 -4.66
N PHE A 3 -45.62 45.92 -5.17
CA PHE A 3 -44.93 45.01 -6.08
C PHE A 3 -44.27 43.91 -5.25
N SER A 4 -44.70 42.67 -5.45
CA SER A 4 -44.02 41.47 -4.92
C SER A 4 -42.97 41.02 -5.93
N ILE A 5 -41.70 41.05 -5.51
CA ILE A 5 -40.55 40.53 -6.26
C ILE A 5 -40.45 39.04 -5.97
N PHE A 6 -40.61 38.20 -6.99
CA PHE A 6 -40.33 36.77 -6.93
C PHE A 6 -38.82 36.53 -7.00
N PHE A 7 -38.24 35.94 -5.95
CA PHE A 7 -36.90 35.36 -6.01
C PHE A 7 -37.00 33.96 -6.63
N LEU A 8 -36.50 33.80 -7.86
CA LEU A 8 -36.17 32.48 -8.40
C LEU A 8 -34.88 31.98 -7.72
N ALA A 9 -35.02 30.98 -6.87
CA ALA A 9 -33.89 30.20 -6.38
C ALA A 9 -33.41 29.27 -7.50
N GLY A 10 -32.32 29.62 -8.16
CA GLY A 10 -31.63 28.74 -9.11
C GLY A 10 -30.94 27.61 -8.35
N LEU A 11 -31.41 26.38 -8.54
CA LEU A 11 -30.67 25.17 -8.16
C LEU A 11 -29.40 25.09 -9.03
N ALA A 12 -28.26 25.50 -8.47
CA ALA A 12 -26.97 25.17 -9.05
C ALA A 12 -26.71 23.68 -8.85
N ALA A 13 -26.96 22.88 -9.88
CA ALA A 13 -26.47 21.51 -9.94
C ALA A 13 -24.94 21.56 -9.96
N SER A 14 -24.31 21.20 -8.85
CA SER A 14 -22.85 21.05 -8.77
C SER A 14 -22.46 19.85 -9.63
N ALA A 15 -22.06 20.10 -10.87
CA ALA A 15 -21.48 19.09 -11.74
C ALA A 15 -20.17 18.61 -11.11
N THR A 16 -20.21 17.44 -10.46
CA THR A 16 -18.99 16.73 -10.07
C THR A 16 -18.24 16.37 -11.35
N VAL A 17 -17.19 17.11 -11.66
CA VAL A 17 -16.25 16.76 -12.73
C VAL A 17 -15.61 15.44 -12.32
N THR A 18 -16.08 14.33 -12.88
CA THR A 18 -15.41 13.05 -12.76
C THR A 18 -14.14 13.13 -13.60
N HIS A 19 -13.03 13.54 -12.99
CA HIS A 19 -11.73 13.53 -13.64
C HIS A 19 -11.31 12.07 -13.85
N ARG A 20 -11.67 11.49 -15.00
CA ARG A 20 -11.14 10.17 -15.38
C ARG A 20 -9.63 10.33 -15.50
N PRO A 21 -8.83 9.59 -14.73
CA PRO A 21 -7.38 9.72 -14.81
C PRO A 21 -6.91 9.41 -16.24
N LYS A 22 -5.91 10.16 -16.69
CA LYS A 22 -5.31 9.99 -18.02
C LYS A 22 -4.75 8.56 -18.13
N TYR A 23 -5.02 7.89 -19.24
CA TYR A 23 -4.38 6.61 -19.53
C TYR A 23 -2.87 6.82 -19.73
N MET A 24 -2.06 6.13 -18.93
CA MET A 24 -0.62 6.36 -18.82
C MET A 24 0.22 5.20 -19.36
N GLU A 25 1.54 5.38 -19.46
CA GLU A 25 2.42 4.33 -19.98
C GLU A 25 2.42 3.10 -19.06
N ASN A 26 2.39 3.28 -17.74
CA ASN A 26 2.26 2.15 -16.81
C ASN A 26 0.96 1.34 -17.03
N ASP A 27 -0.14 1.99 -17.45
CA ASP A 27 -1.39 1.31 -17.78
C ASP A 27 -1.27 0.54 -19.10
N ALA A 28 -0.59 1.10 -20.10
CA ALA A 28 -0.28 0.40 -21.34
C ALA A 28 0.58 -0.85 -21.13
N LEU A 29 1.55 -0.79 -20.21
CA LEU A 29 2.36 -1.93 -19.83
C LEU A 29 1.53 -3.00 -19.12
N ALA A 30 0.64 -2.61 -18.19
CA ALA A 30 -0.27 -3.54 -17.51
C ALA A 30 -1.24 -4.23 -18.49
N HIS A 31 -1.81 -3.48 -19.45
CA HIS A 31 -2.65 -4.07 -20.50
C HIS A 31 -1.89 -5.05 -21.38
N LYS A 32 -0.64 -4.73 -21.77
CA LYS A 32 0.23 -5.65 -22.52
C LYS A 32 0.55 -6.90 -21.72
N ALA A 33 0.84 -6.74 -20.43
CA ALA A 33 1.07 -7.84 -19.50
C ALA A 33 -0.15 -8.77 -19.39
N LEU A 34 -1.37 -8.21 -19.31
CA LEU A 34 -2.61 -9.01 -19.32
C LEU A 34 -2.77 -9.81 -20.63
N ALA A 35 -2.47 -9.18 -21.77
CA ALA A 35 -2.53 -9.85 -23.07
C ALA A 35 -1.52 -11.00 -23.18
N ASN A 36 -0.30 -10.80 -22.68
CA ASN A 36 0.71 -11.85 -22.60
C ASN A 36 0.26 -13.00 -21.69
N LEU A 37 -0.32 -12.70 -20.53
CA LEU A 37 -0.87 -13.71 -19.63
C LEU A 37 -1.96 -14.53 -20.29
N LYS A 38 -2.91 -13.87 -20.99
CA LYS A 38 -3.96 -14.53 -21.79
C LYS A 38 -3.38 -15.51 -22.81
N ALA A 39 -2.41 -15.07 -23.59
CA ALA A 39 -1.74 -15.92 -24.57
C ALA A 39 -0.99 -17.08 -23.91
N TYR A 40 -0.33 -16.82 -22.78
CA TYR A 40 0.45 -17.81 -22.05
C TYR A 40 -0.43 -18.92 -21.46
N VAL A 41 -1.51 -18.59 -20.75
CA VAL A 41 -2.40 -19.59 -20.16
C VAL A 41 -3.20 -20.34 -21.22
N SER A 42 -3.56 -19.69 -22.34
CA SER A 42 -4.19 -20.37 -23.47
C SER A 42 -3.28 -21.42 -24.11
N LYS A 43 -1.96 -21.21 -24.09
CA LYS A 43 -0.98 -22.12 -24.68
C LYS A 43 -0.49 -23.20 -23.71
N ASN A 44 -0.29 -22.86 -22.44
CA ASN A 44 0.38 -23.72 -21.46
C ASN A 44 -0.57 -24.28 -20.39
N GLY A 45 -1.84 -23.87 -20.40
CA GLY A 45 -2.80 -24.15 -19.33
C GLY A 45 -2.65 -23.22 -18.13
N TYR A 46 -3.60 -23.33 -17.19
CA TYR A 46 -3.56 -22.60 -15.94
C TYR A 46 -2.59 -23.23 -14.94
N PRO A 47 -1.82 -22.43 -14.17
CA PRO A 47 -0.75 -22.93 -13.32
C PRO A 47 -1.22 -23.57 -12.00
N GLY A 48 -2.43 -23.27 -11.54
CA GLY A 48 -2.99 -23.77 -10.28
C GLY A 48 -3.81 -25.06 -10.45
N LYS A 49 -3.89 -25.86 -9.38
CA LYS A 49 -4.87 -26.94 -9.26
C LYS A 49 -6.18 -26.34 -8.71
N GLY A 50 -7.23 -26.26 -9.52
CA GLY A 50 -8.55 -25.77 -9.09
C GLY A 50 -9.24 -24.91 -10.14
N ASN A 51 -10.25 -24.16 -9.70
CA ASN A 51 -11.11 -23.36 -10.58
C ASN A 51 -10.55 -21.97 -10.91
N CYS A 52 -9.26 -21.71 -10.69
CA CYS A 52 -8.70 -20.38 -10.98
C CYS A 52 -8.39 -20.24 -12.48
N THR A 53 -9.19 -19.42 -13.15
CA THR A 53 -9.06 -19.07 -14.56
C THR A 53 -9.15 -17.56 -14.73
N LEU A 54 -8.93 -17.04 -15.94
CA LEU A 54 -9.12 -15.60 -16.20
C LEU A 54 -10.58 -15.15 -16.04
N GLU A 55 -11.52 -16.08 -16.18
CA GLU A 55 -12.96 -15.82 -16.03
C GLU A 55 -13.40 -15.80 -14.56
N THR A 56 -12.74 -16.59 -13.71
CA THR A 56 -13.07 -16.70 -12.27
C THR A 56 -12.17 -15.86 -11.38
N ALA A 57 -11.01 -15.42 -11.89
CA ALA A 57 -10.08 -14.58 -11.19
C ALA A 57 -10.72 -13.25 -10.79
N SER A 58 -10.53 -12.88 -9.52
CA SER A 58 -10.93 -11.56 -9.05
C SER A 58 -10.15 -10.46 -9.77
N VAL A 59 -10.84 -9.37 -10.11
CA VAL A 59 -10.24 -8.23 -10.83
C VAL A 59 -9.97 -7.11 -9.84
N ARG A 60 -8.69 -6.82 -9.59
CA ARG A 60 -8.26 -5.69 -8.76
C ARG A 60 -8.19 -4.43 -9.62
N LYS A 61 -8.82 -3.35 -9.16
CA LYS A 61 -9.03 -2.10 -9.92
C LYS A 61 -8.41 -0.91 -9.20
N GLU A 62 -8.11 0.12 -9.97
CA GLU A 62 -7.63 1.41 -9.46
C GLU A 62 -8.73 2.07 -8.61
N TRP A 63 -8.36 2.64 -7.45
CA TRP A 63 -9.30 3.25 -6.51
C TRP A 63 -10.21 4.30 -7.14
N GLY A 64 -9.65 5.27 -7.87
CA GLY A 64 -10.39 6.29 -8.60
C GLY A 64 -11.43 5.75 -9.58
N SER A 65 -11.21 4.57 -10.16
CA SER A 65 -12.14 3.88 -11.06
C SER A 65 -13.31 3.16 -10.35
N LEU A 66 -13.22 2.94 -9.04
CA LEU A 66 -14.27 2.25 -8.28
C LEU A 66 -15.53 3.11 -8.17
N PRO A 67 -16.72 2.51 -8.35
CA PRO A 67 -17.98 3.13 -7.97
C PRO A 67 -17.98 3.52 -6.50
N ARG A 68 -18.70 4.59 -6.18
CA ARG A 68 -18.88 5.08 -4.80
C ARG A 68 -19.28 3.97 -3.82
N ALA A 69 -20.23 3.11 -4.20
CA ALA A 69 -20.68 2.01 -3.35
C ALA A 69 -19.56 1.01 -3.02
N GLU A 70 -18.69 0.69 -3.99
CA GLU A 70 -17.56 -0.21 -3.78
C GLU A 70 -16.49 0.43 -2.86
N LYS A 71 -16.23 1.73 -3.01
CA LYS A 71 -15.34 2.47 -2.09
C LYS A 71 -15.86 2.42 -0.65
N LEU A 72 -17.16 2.70 -0.47
CA LEU A 72 -17.78 2.69 0.86
C LEU A 72 -17.81 1.28 1.46
N ASP A 73 -18.06 0.24 0.67
CA ASP A 73 -17.99 -1.16 1.14
C ASP A 73 -16.59 -1.52 1.66
N TYR A 74 -15.54 -1.13 0.92
CA TYR A 74 -14.16 -1.30 1.37
C TYR A 74 -13.88 -0.55 2.67
N ILE A 75 -14.20 0.75 2.73
CA ILE A 75 -13.99 1.61 3.91
C ILE A 75 -14.69 1.01 5.14
N ASN A 76 -15.95 0.60 5.00
CA ASN A 76 -16.71 -0.02 6.08
C ASN A 76 -16.08 -1.32 6.57
N ALA A 77 -15.58 -2.16 5.66
CA ALA A 77 -14.91 -3.39 6.03
C ALA A 77 -13.60 -3.14 6.79
N VAL A 78 -12.80 -2.13 6.40
CA VAL A 78 -11.59 -1.74 7.14
C VAL A 78 -11.93 -1.27 8.56
N HIS A 79 -12.95 -0.42 8.71
CA HIS A 79 -13.42 0.00 10.04
C HIS A 79 -13.98 -1.16 10.87
N CYS A 80 -14.64 -2.13 10.25
CA CYS A 80 -15.06 -3.36 10.93
C CYS A 80 -13.85 -4.11 11.49
N LEU A 81 -12.80 -4.31 10.68
CA LEU A 81 -11.61 -5.04 11.10
C LEU A 81 -10.88 -4.35 12.26
N ALA A 82 -10.91 -3.02 12.30
CA ALA A 82 -10.39 -2.20 13.39
C ALA A 82 -11.25 -2.22 14.67
N LYS A 83 -12.46 -2.80 14.62
CA LYS A 83 -13.34 -2.98 15.79
C LYS A 83 -13.34 -4.41 16.32
N LEU A 84 -13.06 -5.40 15.47
CA LEU A 84 -12.93 -6.79 15.91
C LEU A 84 -11.73 -6.94 16.84
N PRO A 85 -11.82 -7.70 17.95
CA PRO A 85 -10.75 -7.82 18.93
C PRO A 85 -9.50 -8.47 18.34
N ALA A 86 -8.31 -7.98 18.73
CA ALA A 86 -7.03 -8.57 18.35
C ALA A 86 -6.94 -10.04 18.78
N LYS A 87 -6.29 -10.87 17.95
CA LYS A 87 -5.92 -12.25 18.30
C LYS A 87 -4.55 -12.33 18.94
N THR A 88 -3.69 -11.35 18.70
CA THR A 88 -2.35 -11.27 19.32
C THR A 88 -2.49 -11.11 20.84
N PRO A 89 -1.91 -12.01 21.65
CA PRO A 89 -1.92 -11.89 23.10
C PRO A 89 -1.30 -10.57 23.57
N ALA A 90 -1.89 -9.96 24.60
CA ALA A 90 -1.39 -8.72 25.19
C ALA A 90 0.03 -8.85 25.77
N SER A 91 0.46 -10.07 26.11
CA SER A 91 1.84 -10.37 26.52
C SER A 91 2.85 -10.30 25.39
N ILE A 92 2.41 -10.39 24.13
CA ILE A 92 3.24 -10.28 22.93
C ILE A 92 3.20 -8.84 22.40
N ALA A 93 1.99 -8.27 22.31
CA ALA A 93 1.82 -6.89 21.88
C ALA A 93 0.69 -6.24 22.69
N ALA A 94 1.06 -5.55 23.78
CA ALA A 94 0.08 -4.88 24.63
C ALA A 94 -0.69 -3.78 23.90
N GLY A 95 -0.12 -3.25 22.81
CA GLY A 95 -0.73 -2.26 21.93
C GLY A 95 -1.74 -2.81 20.93
N ALA A 96 -1.77 -4.12 20.67
CA ALA A 96 -2.78 -4.70 19.79
C ALA A 96 -4.17 -4.63 20.46
N LYS A 97 -5.11 -3.94 19.81
CA LYS A 97 -6.51 -3.83 20.28
C LYS A 97 -7.51 -4.36 19.28
N SER A 98 -7.13 -4.45 18.01
CA SER A 98 -8.00 -4.90 16.93
C SER A 98 -7.38 -5.98 16.03
N ARG A 99 -8.20 -6.65 15.23
CA ARG A 99 -7.74 -7.54 14.16
C ARG A 99 -6.92 -6.82 13.10
N PHE A 100 -7.17 -5.52 12.92
CA PHE A 100 -6.30 -4.68 12.09
C PHE A 100 -4.92 -4.52 12.73
N ASP A 101 -4.83 -4.35 14.06
CA ASP A 101 -3.54 -4.27 14.75
C ASP A 101 -2.74 -5.59 14.67
N ASP A 102 -3.37 -6.76 14.55
CA ASP A 102 -2.63 -8.03 14.34
C ASP A 102 -1.76 -7.98 13.07
N LEU A 103 -2.28 -7.32 12.01
CA LEU A 103 -1.53 -7.09 10.78
C LEU A 103 -0.36 -6.13 11.01
N VAL A 104 -0.56 -5.08 11.81
CA VAL A 104 0.50 -4.12 12.16
C VAL A 104 1.60 -4.79 12.99
N VAL A 105 1.23 -5.61 13.98
CA VAL A 105 2.19 -6.35 14.82
C VAL A 105 3.07 -7.26 13.96
N THR A 106 2.49 -8.07 13.07
CA THR A 106 3.31 -8.97 12.24
C THR A 106 4.31 -8.21 11.37
N HIS A 107 3.94 -7.03 10.88
CA HIS A 107 4.83 -6.24 10.04
C HIS A 107 5.97 -5.63 10.86
N ILE A 108 5.67 -5.06 12.04
CA ILE A 108 6.70 -4.57 12.98
C ILE A 108 7.70 -5.69 13.29
N GLN A 109 7.21 -6.87 13.69
CA GLN A 109 8.05 -8.01 14.08
C GLN A 109 8.91 -8.57 12.95
N GLN A 110 8.41 -8.54 11.70
CA GLN A 110 9.09 -9.14 10.55
C GLN A 110 9.83 -8.11 9.68
N THR A 111 9.82 -6.82 10.03
CA THR A 111 10.35 -5.74 9.18
C THR A 111 11.75 -6.02 8.62
N PHE A 112 12.64 -6.59 9.44
CA PHE A 112 14.03 -6.92 9.07
C PHE A 112 14.20 -8.16 8.18
N THR A 113 13.15 -8.94 7.96
CA THR A 113 13.17 -10.17 7.15
C THR A 113 12.24 -10.10 5.94
N ILE A 114 11.64 -8.93 5.67
CA ILE A 114 10.65 -8.73 4.59
C ILE A 114 10.94 -7.51 3.71
N HIS A 115 12.00 -6.74 4.01
CA HIS A 115 12.42 -5.58 3.21
C HIS A 115 13.89 -5.71 2.81
N GLY A 116 14.23 -5.30 1.60
CA GLY A 116 15.56 -5.50 1.03
C GLY A 116 15.94 -6.97 0.90
N THR A 117 14.96 -7.88 0.93
CA THR A 117 15.14 -9.33 1.02
C THR A 117 14.62 -10.01 -0.23
N ALA A 118 14.95 -11.29 -0.42
CA ALA A 118 14.42 -12.11 -1.51
C ALA A 118 12.89 -12.31 -1.46
N ASN A 119 12.31 -12.26 -0.27
CA ASN A 119 10.88 -12.46 -0.06
C ASN A 119 10.06 -11.15 -0.10
N PHE A 120 10.66 -9.97 -0.33
CA PHE A 120 9.98 -8.68 -0.19
C PHE A 120 8.66 -8.63 -0.99
N LEU A 121 8.72 -8.84 -2.31
CA LEU A 121 7.55 -8.81 -3.18
C LEU A 121 6.52 -9.93 -2.87
N PRO A 122 6.91 -11.22 -2.78
CA PRO A 122 5.97 -12.31 -2.48
C PRO A 122 5.37 -12.25 -1.07
N TRP A 123 6.13 -11.84 -0.05
CA TRP A 123 5.60 -11.66 1.31
C TRP A 123 4.51 -10.57 1.32
N HIS A 124 4.77 -9.42 0.69
CA HIS A 124 3.80 -8.33 0.62
C HIS A 124 2.57 -8.68 -0.23
N ARG A 125 2.74 -9.45 -1.32
CA ARG A 125 1.62 -10.02 -2.07
C ARG A 125 0.73 -10.89 -1.16
N TYR A 126 1.33 -11.78 -0.39
CA TYR A 126 0.61 -12.66 0.52
C TYR A 126 -0.09 -11.89 1.65
N TYR A 127 0.61 -10.92 2.23
CA TYR A 127 0.10 -10.04 3.28
C TYR A 127 -1.13 -9.24 2.83
N VAL A 128 -1.06 -8.59 1.67
CA VAL A 128 -2.20 -7.85 1.09
C VAL A 128 -3.35 -8.80 0.73
N TRP A 129 -3.07 -9.96 0.14
CA TRP A 129 -4.10 -10.95 -0.16
C TRP A 129 -4.83 -11.42 1.11
N GLN A 130 -4.09 -11.70 2.19
CA GLN A 130 -4.65 -12.12 3.46
C GLN A 130 -5.50 -11.03 4.10
N PHE A 131 -5.08 -9.77 4.05
CA PHE A 131 -5.91 -8.65 4.46
C PHE A 131 -7.25 -8.63 3.70
N GLY A 132 -7.22 -8.78 2.38
CA GLY A 132 -8.46 -8.88 1.59
C GLY A 132 -9.34 -10.07 1.96
N LYS A 133 -8.74 -11.21 2.31
CA LYS A 133 -9.46 -12.38 2.83
C LYS A 133 -10.14 -12.06 4.16
N MET A 134 -9.43 -11.41 5.09
CA MET A 134 -9.98 -10.97 6.38
C MET A 134 -11.15 -10.01 6.19
N LEU A 135 -11.04 -9.03 5.29
CA LEU A 135 -12.15 -8.12 4.99
C LEU A 135 -13.41 -8.87 4.53
N ARG A 136 -13.26 -9.88 3.65
CA ARG A 136 -14.39 -10.65 3.10
C ARG A 136 -15.00 -11.59 4.12
N GLU A 137 -14.17 -12.34 4.83
CA GLU A 137 -14.63 -13.43 5.70
C GLU A 137 -15.04 -12.97 7.10
N GLU A 138 -14.43 -11.90 7.61
CA GLU A 138 -14.68 -11.42 8.97
C GLU A 138 -15.56 -10.17 9.00
N CYS A 139 -15.57 -9.41 7.90
CA CYS A 139 -16.29 -8.14 7.80
C CYS A 139 -17.28 -8.08 6.62
N GLY A 140 -17.48 -9.18 5.90
CA GLY A 140 -18.50 -9.31 4.88
C GLY A 140 -18.27 -8.50 3.59
N TYR A 141 -17.06 -7.95 3.40
CA TYR A 141 -16.68 -7.22 2.17
C TYR A 141 -17.01 -8.05 0.93
N LYS A 142 -17.63 -7.44 -0.08
CA LYS A 142 -18.04 -8.15 -1.31
C LYS A 142 -17.10 -7.90 -2.48
N GLY A 143 -16.35 -6.80 -2.41
CA GLY A 143 -15.43 -6.41 -3.47
C GLY A 143 -14.10 -7.16 -3.46
N HIS A 144 -13.19 -6.65 -4.29
CA HIS A 144 -11.80 -7.07 -4.37
C HIS A 144 -10.89 -5.95 -3.88
N LEU A 145 -9.64 -6.26 -3.57
CA LEU A 145 -8.72 -5.24 -3.09
C LEU A 145 -8.46 -4.20 -4.18
N PRO A 146 -8.66 -2.90 -3.89
CA PRO A 146 -8.25 -1.85 -4.80
C PRO A 146 -6.73 -1.68 -4.80
N TYR A 147 -6.22 -0.99 -5.80
CA TYR A 147 -4.87 -0.44 -5.79
C TYR A 147 -4.88 1.08 -5.98
N TRP A 148 -3.82 1.72 -5.51
CA TRP A 148 -3.61 3.16 -5.64
C TRP A 148 -2.61 3.45 -6.75
N ASN A 149 -3.07 3.88 -7.93
CA ASN A 149 -2.15 4.30 -8.99
C ASN A 149 -1.60 5.70 -8.69
N TRP A 150 -0.44 5.77 -8.03
CA TRP A 150 0.21 7.04 -7.68
C TRP A 150 0.45 7.92 -8.91
N ALA A 151 0.82 7.32 -10.04
CA ALA A 151 1.22 8.02 -11.25
C ALA A 151 0.10 8.93 -11.78
N HIS A 152 -1.17 8.52 -11.61
CA HIS A 152 -2.33 9.30 -12.03
C HIS A 152 -2.42 10.67 -11.33
N TYR A 153 -1.89 10.77 -10.10
CA TYR A 153 -2.05 11.93 -9.23
C TYR A 153 -0.73 12.49 -8.72
N ALA A 154 0.42 12.03 -9.23
CA ALA A 154 1.74 12.44 -8.73
C ALA A 154 2.00 13.96 -8.77
N HIS A 155 1.42 14.66 -9.77
CA HIS A 155 1.56 16.11 -9.93
C HIS A 155 0.77 16.93 -8.90
N ASP A 156 -0.31 16.36 -8.37
CA ASP A 156 -1.15 16.91 -7.31
C ASP A 156 -1.76 15.78 -6.47
N PRO A 157 -1.00 15.20 -5.52
CA PRO A 157 -1.45 14.05 -4.74
C PRO A 157 -2.75 14.25 -3.97
N LYS A 158 -3.05 15.50 -3.59
CA LYS A 158 -4.19 15.84 -2.73
C LYS A 158 -5.52 15.85 -3.49
N SER A 159 -5.50 16.00 -4.81
CA SER A 159 -6.72 15.87 -5.63
C SER A 159 -7.04 14.43 -6.00
N GLY A 160 -6.15 13.48 -5.66
CA GLY A 160 -6.40 12.06 -5.89
C GLY A 160 -7.61 11.54 -5.09
N PRO A 161 -8.54 10.78 -5.69
CA PRO A 161 -9.76 10.28 -5.01
C PRO A 161 -9.51 9.42 -3.76
N LEU A 162 -8.29 8.95 -3.57
CA LEU A 162 -7.87 8.19 -2.39
C LEU A 162 -7.48 9.11 -1.22
N LEU A 163 -7.04 10.34 -1.50
CA LEU A 163 -6.47 11.29 -0.55
C LEU A 163 -7.20 12.66 -0.52
N ASP A 164 -8.33 12.80 -1.23
CA ASP A 164 -9.05 14.07 -1.35
C ASP A 164 -9.84 14.50 -0.09
N GLY A 165 -9.88 13.65 0.94
CA GLY A 165 -10.61 13.94 2.18
C GLY A 165 -12.13 13.84 2.09
N SER A 166 -12.67 13.40 0.95
CA SER A 166 -14.09 13.08 0.80
C SER A 166 -14.48 11.88 1.66
N ASP A 167 -15.78 11.62 1.76
CA ASP A 167 -16.33 10.43 2.41
C ASP A 167 -16.05 9.11 1.65
N THR A 168 -15.49 9.19 0.44
CA THR A 168 -14.99 8.05 -0.34
C THR A 168 -13.49 8.05 -0.52
N SER A 169 -12.77 8.83 0.26
CA SER A 169 -11.31 8.74 0.36
C SER A 169 -10.92 7.78 1.49
N LEU A 170 -9.64 7.45 1.55
CA LEU A 170 -9.06 6.94 2.79
C LEU A 170 -8.64 8.12 3.68
N SER A 171 -9.51 9.13 3.82
CA SER A 171 -9.24 10.43 4.42
C SER A 171 -8.25 11.33 3.68
N GLY A 172 -8.18 12.59 4.09
CA GLY A 172 -7.37 13.63 3.47
C GLY A 172 -6.05 13.89 4.18
N ASP A 173 -5.54 15.11 4.04
CA ASP A 173 -4.31 15.57 4.69
C ASP A 173 -4.50 15.83 6.20
N GLY A 174 -3.37 15.92 6.90
CA GLY A 174 -3.31 16.36 8.29
C GLY A 174 -3.53 17.85 8.46
N SER A 175 -3.89 18.28 9.66
CA SER A 175 -3.85 19.70 10.03
C SER A 175 -2.42 20.23 9.89
N TYR A 176 -2.26 21.48 9.47
CA TYR A 176 -0.94 22.08 9.36
C TYR A 176 -0.22 22.10 10.71
N LEU A 177 1.00 21.55 10.76
CA LEU A 177 1.86 21.57 11.92
C LEU A 177 3.07 22.51 11.64
N PRO A 178 3.08 23.73 12.20
CA PRO A 178 4.14 24.72 11.96
C PRO A 178 5.45 24.35 12.64
N GLY A 179 6.54 25.02 12.25
CA GLY A 179 7.85 24.90 12.91
C GLY A 179 8.57 23.57 12.64
N ARG A 180 8.14 22.83 11.61
CA ARG A 180 8.83 21.62 11.15
C ARG A 180 9.97 21.98 10.21
N ASN A 181 11.09 21.30 10.39
CA ASN A 181 12.22 21.32 9.47
C ASN A 181 12.15 20.12 8.51
N SER A 182 13.07 20.06 7.56
CA SER A 182 13.23 18.88 6.71
C SER A 182 13.63 17.64 7.50
N SER A 183 13.12 16.48 7.09
CA SER A 183 13.48 15.17 7.62
C SER A 183 14.42 14.45 6.66
N CYS A 184 15.37 13.70 7.22
CA CYS A 184 16.30 12.87 6.47
C CYS A 184 15.88 11.41 6.53
N ILE A 185 15.85 10.75 5.38
CA ILE A 185 15.49 9.33 5.30
C ILE A 185 16.72 8.48 5.59
N LEU A 186 16.53 7.40 6.37
CA LEU A 186 17.54 6.49 6.93
C LEU A 186 18.48 7.11 7.98
N SER A 187 19.11 8.25 7.72
CA SER A 187 20.11 8.82 8.61
C SER A 187 20.11 10.34 8.60
N SER A 188 20.14 10.93 9.80
CA SER A 188 20.35 12.37 10.00
C SER A 188 21.80 12.80 9.79
N GLU A 189 22.76 11.89 9.96
CA GLU A 189 24.20 12.18 9.83
C GLU A 189 24.65 12.21 8.37
N SER A 190 24.08 11.35 7.53
CA SER A 190 24.33 11.28 6.08
C SER A 190 23.01 11.36 5.32
N CYS A 191 22.53 12.59 5.13
CA CYS A 191 21.22 12.87 4.57
C CYS A 191 21.22 12.85 3.04
N SER A 192 21.21 11.65 2.45
CA SER A 192 21.12 11.47 0.99
C SER A 192 19.76 11.85 0.41
N ILE A 193 18.69 11.63 1.18
CA ILE A 193 17.33 12.03 0.79
C ILE A 193 16.74 12.91 1.87
N ARG A 194 16.43 14.15 1.49
CA ARG A 194 15.84 15.17 2.34
C ARG A 194 14.42 15.46 1.89
N LEU A 195 13.45 15.23 2.77
CA LEU A 195 12.05 15.59 2.56
C LEU A 195 11.70 16.84 3.34
N TYR A 196 11.10 17.81 2.67
CA TYR A 196 10.58 19.01 3.30
C TYR A 196 9.13 18.79 3.74
N PRO A 197 8.70 19.41 4.87
CA PRO A 197 7.31 19.40 5.29
C PRO A 197 6.37 19.86 4.18
N GLY A 198 5.28 19.14 4.00
CA GLY A 198 4.14 19.58 3.23
C GLY A 198 3.29 20.59 4.00
N SER A 199 2.01 20.67 3.63
CA SER A 199 1.05 21.56 4.32
C SER A 199 0.22 20.85 5.40
N GLY A 200 0.58 19.63 5.77
CA GLY A 200 -0.06 18.86 6.84
C GLY A 200 0.85 18.73 8.05
N GLY A 201 0.94 17.52 8.59
CA GLY A 201 1.81 17.10 9.68
C GLY A 201 1.08 16.72 10.97
N GLY A 202 -0.11 17.29 11.19
CA GLY A 202 -0.97 16.98 12.33
C GLY A 202 -1.97 15.87 12.03
N CYS A 203 -2.99 15.74 12.90
CA CYS A 203 -4.04 14.74 12.72
C CYS A 203 -4.81 14.97 11.43
N VAL A 204 -5.19 13.89 10.76
CA VAL A 204 -6.12 13.92 9.62
C VAL A 204 -7.39 14.70 9.97
N THR A 205 -7.82 15.59 9.07
CA THR A 205 -8.88 16.56 9.35
C THR A 205 -10.25 16.18 8.80
N SER A 206 -10.32 15.26 7.83
CA SER A 206 -11.55 14.91 7.11
C SER A 206 -11.56 13.46 6.61
N GLY A 207 -12.72 13.03 6.12
CA GLY A 207 -12.95 11.68 5.60
C GLY A 207 -13.17 10.59 6.67
N PRO A 208 -13.35 9.34 6.25
CA PRO A 208 -13.81 8.25 7.11
C PRO A 208 -12.84 7.87 8.24
N PHE A 209 -11.54 8.09 8.03
CA PHE A 209 -10.46 7.73 8.95
C PHE A 209 -10.01 8.90 9.84
N LYS A 210 -10.77 10.01 9.91
CA LYS A 210 -10.43 11.16 10.78
C LYS A 210 -10.28 10.76 12.27
N ASP A 211 -11.09 9.81 12.73
CA ASP A 211 -11.11 9.30 14.11
C ASP A 211 -10.34 7.97 14.22
N TRP A 212 -9.54 7.63 13.21
CA TRP A 212 -8.71 6.43 13.20
C TRP A 212 -7.65 6.50 14.31
N LYS A 213 -7.53 5.40 15.06
CA LYS A 213 -6.58 5.28 16.17
C LYS A 213 -5.42 4.40 15.76
N ILE A 214 -4.23 4.97 15.81
CA ILE A 214 -2.98 4.21 15.74
C ILE A 214 -2.64 3.79 17.18
N ASN A 215 -2.51 2.49 17.42
CA ASN A 215 -2.26 1.94 18.76
C ASN A 215 -0.80 1.54 19.00
N LEU A 216 -0.04 1.28 17.93
CA LEU A 216 1.34 0.75 17.96
C LEU A 216 2.34 1.80 17.45
N GLY A 217 3.64 1.53 17.59
CA GLY A 217 4.71 2.47 17.24
C GLY A 217 4.66 3.78 18.05
N PRO A 218 5.34 4.84 17.60
CA PRO A 218 6.24 4.89 16.44
C PRO A 218 7.60 4.22 16.75
N LEU A 219 8.31 3.77 15.72
CA LEU A 219 9.69 3.29 15.79
C LEU A 219 10.62 4.09 14.87
N GLY A 220 10.18 4.33 13.64
CA GLY A 220 11.00 4.93 12.58
C GLY A 220 10.31 6.09 11.86
N SER A 221 9.33 6.74 12.48
CA SER A 221 8.57 7.84 11.86
C SER A 221 9.41 9.10 11.65
N LEU A 222 9.29 9.73 10.47
CA LEU A 222 9.86 11.05 10.18
C LEU A 222 9.19 12.20 10.96
N MET A 223 8.12 11.90 11.71
CA MET A 223 7.45 12.84 12.59
C MET A 223 8.07 12.91 13.99
N LEU A 224 9.11 12.13 14.30
CA LEU A 224 9.88 12.33 15.52
C LEU A 224 10.69 13.64 15.45
N PRO A 225 10.77 14.44 16.54
CA PRO A 225 10.29 14.18 17.89
C PRO A 225 8.86 14.71 18.19
N TYR A 226 8.06 15.07 17.19
CA TYR A 226 6.69 15.61 17.36
C TYR A 226 5.64 14.55 17.78
N LEU A 227 6.06 13.30 17.99
CA LEU A 227 5.26 12.19 18.47
C LEU A 227 5.71 11.77 19.87
N LYS A 228 4.75 11.33 20.68
CA LYS A 228 5.06 10.65 21.95
C LYS A 228 5.76 9.31 21.65
N PRO A 229 6.96 9.06 22.20
CA PRO A 229 7.62 7.76 22.08
C PRO A 229 6.73 6.61 22.59
N ASN A 230 6.86 5.43 21.99
CA ASN A 230 6.18 4.25 22.50
C ASN A 230 6.70 3.90 23.91
N PRO A 231 5.85 3.46 24.86
CA PRO A 231 6.31 3.01 26.17
C PRO A 231 7.19 1.75 26.12
N GLN A 232 7.20 1.00 25.01
CA GLN A 232 8.07 -0.15 24.79
C GLN A 232 8.99 0.12 23.58
N ALA A 233 10.26 -0.22 23.71
CA ALA A 233 11.29 0.07 22.70
C ALA A 233 11.09 -0.70 21.39
N ASP A 234 10.42 -1.84 21.45
CA ASP A 234 10.00 -2.64 20.28
C ASP A 234 8.77 -2.07 19.57
N GLY A 235 8.20 -0.96 20.06
CA GLY A 235 7.01 -0.32 19.50
C GLY A 235 5.71 -1.11 19.65
N LEU A 236 5.70 -2.20 20.41
CA LEU A 236 4.52 -3.07 20.60
C LEU A 236 3.67 -2.68 21.82
N GLY A 237 4.10 -1.67 22.58
CA GLY A 237 3.35 -1.10 23.70
C GLY A 237 2.13 -0.28 23.23
N TYR A 238 1.12 -0.17 24.11
CA TYR A 238 -0.09 0.60 23.81
C TYR A 238 0.18 2.11 23.81
N ASN A 239 0.12 2.73 22.63
CA ASN A 239 0.39 4.15 22.40
C ASN A 239 -0.68 4.81 21.50
N PRO A 240 -1.95 4.88 21.94
CA PRO A 240 -3.06 5.36 21.13
C PRO A 240 -2.90 6.84 20.75
N ARG A 241 -3.03 7.14 19.47
CA ARG A 241 -3.01 8.51 18.92
C ARG A 241 -3.75 8.60 17.59
N CYS A 242 -4.02 9.82 17.14
CA CYS A 242 -4.66 10.06 15.84
C CYS A 242 -3.74 9.64 14.68
N LEU A 243 -4.37 9.26 13.56
CA LEU A 243 -3.68 9.21 12.28
C LEU A 243 -3.20 10.61 11.86
N ARG A 244 -1.92 10.75 11.47
CA ARG A 244 -1.34 11.99 10.97
C ARG A 244 -0.85 11.83 9.55
N ARG A 245 -1.00 12.87 8.72
CA ARG A 245 -0.50 12.88 7.35
C ARG A 245 0.15 14.20 7.01
N ASP A 246 1.11 14.12 6.10
CA ASP A 246 1.76 15.29 5.51
C ASP A 246 1.97 15.01 4.03
N ILE A 247 0.87 15.11 3.27
CA ILE A 247 0.85 14.64 1.88
C ILE A 247 1.91 15.40 1.07
N SER A 248 2.91 14.66 0.58
CA SER A 248 4.14 15.20 0.01
C SER A 248 4.17 15.09 -1.51
N LYS A 249 4.08 16.25 -2.18
CA LYS A 249 4.34 16.35 -3.62
C LYS A 249 5.79 16.00 -3.98
N GLN A 250 6.74 16.29 -3.08
CA GLN A 250 8.15 15.97 -3.29
C GLN A 250 8.35 14.45 -3.38
N ALA A 251 7.78 13.69 -2.45
CA ALA A 251 7.87 12.23 -2.48
C ALA A 251 7.08 11.62 -3.65
N ALA A 252 5.94 12.22 -4.04
CA ALA A 252 5.15 11.81 -5.20
C ALA A 252 5.90 11.89 -6.53
N ASN A 253 6.96 12.70 -6.63
CA ASN A 253 7.82 12.71 -7.82
C ASN A 253 8.47 11.34 -8.07
N ALA A 254 8.74 10.55 -7.03
CA ALA A 254 9.31 9.20 -7.17
C ALA A 254 8.31 8.16 -7.67
N THR A 255 7.03 8.52 -7.80
CA THR A 255 5.93 7.61 -8.17
C THR A 255 5.17 8.12 -9.40
N ASN A 256 5.76 9.03 -10.18
CA ASN A 256 5.19 9.50 -11.43
C ASN A 256 5.23 8.40 -12.52
N ASP A 257 4.52 8.62 -13.64
CA ASP A 257 4.41 7.60 -14.70
C ASP A 257 5.76 7.19 -15.30
N TYR A 258 6.69 8.15 -15.49
CA TYR A 258 8.02 7.87 -16.00
C TYR A 258 8.80 6.95 -15.05
N GLU A 259 8.78 7.22 -13.74
CA GLU A 259 9.48 6.37 -12.76
C GLU A 259 8.91 4.94 -12.75
N VAL A 260 7.58 4.80 -12.75
CA VAL A 260 6.92 3.49 -12.76
C VAL A 260 7.19 2.75 -14.08
N SER A 261 7.05 3.40 -15.23
CA SER A 261 7.25 2.76 -16.53
C SER A 261 8.73 2.44 -16.79
N SER A 262 9.65 3.31 -16.36
CA SER A 262 11.10 3.10 -16.42
C SER A 262 11.51 1.91 -15.56
N LEU A 263 11.00 1.81 -14.33
CA LEU A 263 11.22 0.66 -13.44
C LEU A 263 10.85 -0.66 -14.14
N ILE A 264 9.66 -0.74 -14.75
CA ILE A 264 9.18 -1.94 -15.45
C ILE A 264 10.01 -2.26 -16.70
N LYS A 265 10.33 -1.24 -17.51
CA LYS A 265 10.99 -1.43 -18.81
C LYS A 265 12.48 -1.72 -18.69
N ASN A 266 13.18 -1.03 -17.79
CA ASN A 266 14.63 -0.95 -17.83
C ASN A 266 15.32 -1.99 -16.93
N ASN A 267 14.62 -2.58 -15.96
CA ASN A 267 15.18 -3.58 -15.07
C ASN A 267 14.73 -4.97 -15.52
N LYS A 268 15.62 -5.76 -16.11
CA LYS A 268 15.25 -7.03 -16.76
C LYS A 268 15.32 -8.24 -15.83
N ASP A 269 16.17 -8.18 -14.81
CA ASP A 269 16.34 -9.19 -13.78
C ASP A 269 15.69 -8.75 -12.44
N ILE A 270 15.36 -9.72 -11.60
CA ILE A 270 14.66 -9.47 -10.33
C ILE A 270 15.53 -8.71 -9.32
N ALA A 271 16.85 -8.92 -9.31
CA ALA A 271 17.75 -8.31 -8.34
C ALA A 271 17.81 -6.79 -8.54
N THR A 272 18.04 -6.36 -9.79
CA THR A 272 18.04 -4.94 -10.13
C THR A 272 16.64 -4.35 -9.98
N PHE A 273 15.60 -5.05 -10.46
CA PHE A 273 14.22 -4.60 -10.35
C PHE A 273 13.86 -4.28 -8.91
N GLN A 274 13.96 -5.23 -7.97
CA GLN A 274 13.55 -5.01 -6.57
C GLN A 274 14.41 -3.98 -5.84
N ARG A 275 15.68 -3.81 -6.24
CA ARG A 275 16.57 -2.79 -5.66
C ARG A 275 16.12 -1.38 -6.04
N VAL A 276 15.90 -1.12 -7.33
CA VAL A 276 15.36 0.17 -7.81
C VAL A 276 13.94 0.40 -7.31
N TYR A 277 13.15 -0.68 -7.22
CA TYR A 277 11.78 -0.67 -6.72
C TYR A 277 11.70 -0.06 -5.31
N GLN A 278 12.52 -0.57 -4.40
CA GLN A 278 12.51 -0.21 -2.98
C GLN A 278 13.19 1.13 -2.71
N GLY A 279 14.20 1.46 -3.50
CA GLY A 279 14.94 2.73 -3.42
C GLY A 279 16.45 2.51 -3.50
N LEU A 280 17.14 3.42 -4.20
CA LEU A 280 18.60 3.53 -4.21
C LEU A 280 18.97 4.70 -3.30
N PHE A 281 18.80 4.47 -2.00
CA PHE A 281 18.92 5.53 -1.00
C PHE A 281 20.33 6.14 -0.94
N GLU A 282 21.35 5.34 -1.22
CA GLU A 282 22.74 5.78 -1.36
C GLU A 282 22.95 6.76 -2.53
N GLN A 283 22.06 6.72 -3.52
CA GLN A 283 22.05 7.61 -4.69
C GLN A 283 21.02 8.74 -4.57
N GLY A 284 20.35 8.86 -3.41
CA GLY A 284 19.33 9.87 -3.20
C GLY A 284 17.98 9.57 -3.87
N LEU A 285 17.71 8.31 -4.25
CA LEU A 285 16.49 7.92 -4.96
C LEU A 285 15.56 7.09 -4.07
N LEU A 286 14.32 7.56 -3.92
CA LEU A 286 13.31 6.89 -3.09
C LEU A 286 12.83 5.54 -3.64
N GLY A 287 12.77 5.38 -4.96
CA GLY A 287 12.03 4.28 -5.57
C GLY A 287 10.51 4.40 -5.37
N VAL A 288 9.74 3.63 -6.13
CA VAL A 288 8.26 3.76 -6.13
C VAL A 288 7.64 3.23 -4.83
N HIS A 289 8.27 2.25 -4.16
CA HIS A 289 7.79 1.74 -2.87
C HIS A 289 7.91 2.81 -1.78
N SER A 290 9.11 3.31 -1.52
CA SER A 290 9.30 4.31 -0.48
C SER A 290 8.65 5.63 -0.85
N GLY A 291 8.66 6.00 -2.14
CA GLY A 291 7.94 7.17 -2.65
C GLY A 291 6.46 7.16 -2.27
N GLY A 292 5.76 6.02 -2.43
CA GLY A 292 4.35 5.92 -2.09
C GLY A 292 4.07 6.00 -0.59
N HIS A 293 4.94 5.44 0.27
CA HIS A 293 4.85 5.60 1.73
C HIS A 293 5.06 7.06 2.14
N TYR A 294 6.16 7.68 1.68
CA TYR A 294 6.49 9.06 2.02
C TYR A 294 5.60 10.11 1.33
N GLN A 295 4.88 9.75 0.26
CA GLN A 295 3.86 10.59 -0.35
C GLN A 295 2.67 10.83 0.61
N VAL A 296 2.32 9.86 1.45
CA VAL A 296 1.33 10.03 2.52
C VAL A 296 1.97 10.68 3.74
N GLY A 297 3.19 10.24 4.07
CA GLY A 297 4.00 10.82 5.13
C GLY A 297 3.35 10.67 6.51
N GLY A 298 3.63 11.63 7.40
CA GLY A 298 3.01 11.67 8.73
C GLY A 298 3.26 10.41 9.57
N ASP A 299 2.27 10.01 10.35
CA ASP A 299 2.31 8.83 11.23
C ASP A 299 1.02 8.03 11.02
N ALA A 300 1.06 6.81 10.52
CA ALA A 300 2.25 5.95 10.41
C ALA A 300 2.90 5.89 9.00
N GLY A 301 2.43 6.66 8.01
CA GLY A 301 2.89 6.50 6.61
C GLY A 301 4.40 6.68 6.39
N SER A 302 5.09 7.45 7.24
CA SER A 302 6.55 7.60 7.19
C SER A 302 7.33 6.66 8.12
N ASP A 303 6.65 5.78 8.86
CA ASP A 303 7.27 4.84 9.80
C ASP A 303 7.53 3.49 9.11
N PHE A 304 8.80 3.17 8.87
CA PHE A 304 9.22 1.94 8.17
C PHE A 304 8.62 0.66 8.77
N TYR A 305 8.45 0.60 10.08
CA TYR A 305 7.98 -0.59 10.80
C TYR A 305 6.46 -0.60 10.94
N ASN A 306 5.89 0.56 11.27
CA ASN A 306 4.49 0.71 11.65
C ASN A 306 3.59 1.17 10.48
N SER A 307 4.13 1.30 9.27
CA SER A 307 3.39 1.80 8.10
C SER A 307 2.04 1.11 7.81
N PRO A 308 1.79 -0.18 8.10
CA PRO A 308 0.46 -0.75 7.92
C PRO A 308 -0.63 -0.16 8.82
N ALA A 309 -0.25 0.55 9.90
CA ALA A 309 -1.21 1.27 10.74
C ALA A 309 -1.91 2.42 10.00
N GLU A 310 -1.35 2.85 8.86
CA GLU A 310 -1.92 3.78 7.92
C GLU A 310 -2.81 3.02 6.89
N PRO A 311 -4.14 3.24 6.86
CA PRO A 311 -5.06 2.58 5.94
C PRO A 311 -4.67 2.59 4.46
N THR A 312 -3.94 3.60 3.98
CA THR A 312 -3.48 3.68 2.58
C THR A 312 -2.41 2.65 2.24
N PHE A 313 -1.80 1.98 3.23
CA PHE A 313 -0.81 0.93 3.04
C PHE A 313 -1.31 -0.17 2.09
N PHE A 314 -2.55 -0.63 2.26
CA PHE A 314 -3.04 -1.80 1.51
C PHE A 314 -3.30 -1.47 0.03
N PRO A 315 -3.93 -0.34 -0.35
CA PRO A 315 -3.99 0.06 -1.76
C PRO A 315 -2.61 0.46 -2.32
N HIS A 316 -1.71 1.02 -1.52
CA HIS A 316 -0.31 1.25 -1.92
C HIS A 316 0.34 -0.09 -2.32
N HIS A 317 0.33 -1.09 -1.43
CA HIS A 317 0.89 -2.41 -1.75
C HIS A 317 0.10 -3.20 -2.79
N GLY A 318 -1.18 -2.88 -3.02
CA GLY A 318 -1.91 -3.32 -4.21
C GLY A 318 -1.28 -2.81 -5.51
N MET A 319 -0.81 -1.56 -5.53
CA MET A 319 -0.08 -1.02 -6.69
C MET A 319 1.35 -1.55 -6.76
N ILE A 320 1.98 -1.82 -5.60
CA ILE A 320 3.27 -2.51 -5.55
C ILE A 320 3.18 -3.87 -6.28
N ASP A 321 2.17 -4.64 -5.90
CA ASP A 321 1.91 -5.94 -6.49
C ASP A 321 1.49 -5.83 -7.97
N ARG A 322 0.72 -4.81 -8.37
CA ARG A 322 0.36 -4.57 -9.79
C ARG A 322 1.58 -4.33 -10.66
N VAL A 323 2.54 -3.51 -10.23
CA VAL A 323 3.76 -3.23 -10.99
C VAL A 323 4.63 -4.48 -11.09
N TRP A 324 4.78 -5.24 -10.00
CA TRP A 324 5.50 -6.52 -10.06
C TRP A 324 4.79 -7.54 -10.95
N TRP A 325 3.47 -7.70 -10.82
CA TRP A 325 2.65 -8.53 -11.69
C TRP A 325 2.82 -8.14 -13.16
N THR A 326 2.84 -6.85 -13.47
CA THR A 326 3.07 -6.33 -14.82
C THR A 326 4.46 -6.75 -15.31
N TRP A 327 5.49 -6.53 -14.49
CA TRP A 327 6.86 -6.91 -14.81
C TRP A 327 7.02 -8.42 -15.06
N GLN A 328 6.42 -9.28 -14.22
CA GLN A 328 6.41 -10.73 -14.39
C GLN A 328 5.76 -11.11 -15.72
N ASN A 329 4.59 -10.54 -16.02
CA ASN A 329 3.78 -10.93 -17.17
C ASN A 329 4.28 -10.37 -18.52
N LEU A 330 5.21 -9.42 -18.51
CA LEU A 330 5.92 -9.00 -19.72
C LEU A 330 6.92 -10.05 -20.24
N ASP A 331 7.40 -10.96 -19.38
CA ASP A 331 8.26 -12.10 -19.76
C ASP A 331 8.09 -13.28 -18.78
N ILE A 332 6.91 -13.90 -18.83
CA ILE A 332 6.47 -14.93 -17.86
C ILE A 332 7.48 -16.07 -17.75
N LYS A 333 8.02 -16.53 -18.88
CA LYS A 333 8.93 -17.68 -18.92
C LYS A 333 10.17 -17.48 -18.04
N ASN A 334 10.72 -16.27 -18.03
CA ASN A 334 11.96 -15.98 -17.30
C ASN A 334 11.72 -15.31 -15.95
N ARG A 335 10.55 -14.69 -15.73
CA ARG A 335 10.29 -13.83 -14.57
C ARG A 335 9.32 -14.40 -13.55
N GLN A 336 8.49 -15.39 -13.92
CA GLN A 336 7.44 -15.92 -13.04
C GLN A 336 8.00 -16.40 -11.69
N TYR A 337 9.17 -17.05 -11.71
CA TYR A 337 9.82 -17.62 -10.52
C TYR A 337 11.23 -17.04 -10.29
N ALA A 338 11.51 -15.86 -10.84
CA ALA A 338 12.79 -15.20 -10.62
C ALA A 338 12.89 -14.74 -9.15
N ILE A 339 13.97 -15.12 -8.47
CA ILE A 339 14.29 -14.75 -7.09
C ILE A 339 15.75 -14.30 -6.99
N ALA A 340 16.03 -13.32 -6.13
CA ALA A 340 17.39 -12.90 -5.80
C ALA A 340 17.44 -12.20 -4.44
N GLY A 341 18.61 -12.19 -3.81
CA GLY A 341 18.83 -11.56 -2.51
C GLY A 341 18.85 -12.55 -1.35
N GLY A 342 19.23 -12.05 -0.17
CA GLY A 342 19.24 -12.82 1.06
C GLY A 342 17.93 -12.72 1.87
N THR A 343 17.85 -13.45 2.98
CA THR A 343 16.68 -13.51 3.87
C THR A 343 16.65 -12.40 4.94
N LEU A 344 17.68 -11.56 5.04
CA LEU A 344 17.76 -10.45 5.98
C LEU A 344 17.85 -9.10 5.25
N LEU A 345 17.51 -8.02 5.97
CA LEU A 345 17.49 -6.65 5.48
C LEU A 345 18.74 -6.28 4.66
N GLY A 346 18.53 -5.63 3.53
CA GLY A 346 19.61 -5.18 2.64
C GLY A 346 20.30 -6.30 1.86
N GLY A 347 19.70 -7.50 1.82
CA GLY A 347 20.19 -8.64 1.07
C GLY A 347 21.18 -9.52 1.85
N GLY A 348 21.27 -9.34 3.17
CA GLY A 348 22.08 -10.17 4.05
C GLY A 348 21.46 -11.55 4.34
N GLY A 349 22.17 -12.39 5.09
CA GLY A 349 21.73 -13.74 5.40
C GLY A 349 21.92 -14.73 4.24
N PRO A 350 21.41 -15.97 4.36
CA PRO A 350 21.43 -16.94 3.26
C PRO A 350 20.60 -16.46 2.07
N ASN A 351 20.94 -16.92 0.87
CA ASN A 351 20.14 -16.65 -0.33
C ASN A 351 18.73 -17.23 -0.19
N GLY A 352 17.73 -16.43 -0.54
CA GLY A 352 16.36 -16.91 -0.56
C GLY A 352 16.11 -17.94 -1.67
N THR A 353 15.22 -18.88 -1.42
CA THR A 353 14.85 -19.95 -2.36
C THR A 353 13.34 -20.01 -2.58
N LEU A 354 12.91 -20.73 -3.63
CA LEU A 354 11.48 -20.95 -3.90
C LEU A 354 10.82 -21.88 -2.85
N ASP A 355 11.60 -22.59 -2.06
CA ASP A 355 11.09 -23.53 -1.06
C ASP A 355 11.08 -22.93 0.35
N ASP A 356 11.58 -21.69 0.51
CA ASP A 356 11.51 -20.94 1.75
C ASP A 356 10.05 -20.71 2.16
N ILE A 357 9.80 -20.78 3.47
CA ILE A 357 8.47 -20.56 4.03
C ILE A 357 8.22 -19.07 4.26
N ILE A 358 7.06 -18.60 3.78
CA ILE A 358 6.47 -17.31 4.11
C ILE A 358 5.42 -17.54 5.20
N THR A 359 5.54 -16.78 6.28
CA THR A 359 4.58 -16.75 7.39
C THR A 359 4.14 -15.31 7.68
N LEU A 360 2.88 -15.13 8.08
CA LEU A 360 2.35 -13.85 8.58
C LEU A 360 2.23 -13.85 10.12
N GLY A 361 3.03 -14.70 10.78
CA GLY A 361 2.97 -14.93 12.21
C GLY A 361 1.73 -15.72 12.64
N ASP A 362 1.68 -16.04 13.94
CA ASP A 362 0.70 -16.98 14.47
C ASP A 362 -0.72 -16.37 14.59
N TYR A 363 -0.83 -15.05 14.70
CA TYR A 363 -2.06 -14.38 15.12
C TYR A 363 -2.86 -13.73 14.00
N VAL A 364 -2.27 -13.53 12.81
CA VAL A 364 -3.01 -13.08 11.63
C VAL A 364 -4.02 -14.14 11.17
N GLY A 365 -3.74 -15.42 11.43
CA GLY A 365 -4.59 -16.54 11.04
C GLY A 365 -4.44 -16.93 9.57
N ALA A 366 -3.24 -16.76 9.01
CA ALA A 366 -2.89 -17.14 7.65
C ALA A 366 -2.04 -18.41 7.67
N PRO A 367 -2.31 -19.44 6.84
CA PRO A 367 -1.47 -20.63 6.77
C PRO A 367 -0.08 -20.28 6.22
N ASN A 368 0.96 -21.01 6.66
CA ASN A 368 2.27 -20.88 6.04
C ASN A 368 2.20 -21.36 4.59
N ILE A 369 2.86 -20.64 3.69
CA ILE A 369 3.02 -21.00 2.28
C ILE A 369 4.49 -20.97 1.89
N THR A 370 4.84 -21.63 0.80
CA THR A 370 6.16 -21.51 0.19
C THR A 370 6.27 -20.23 -0.62
N MET A 371 7.50 -19.75 -0.81
CA MET A 371 7.83 -18.69 -1.75
C MET A 371 7.27 -18.99 -3.15
N ARG A 372 7.40 -20.23 -3.62
CA ARG A 372 6.86 -20.70 -4.90
C ARG A 372 5.36 -20.45 -5.05
N GLU A 373 4.58 -20.76 -4.01
CA GLU A 373 3.13 -20.52 -3.99
C GLU A 373 2.79 -19.03 -4.03
N ALA A 374 3.68 -18.18 -3.52
CA ALA A 374 3.50 -16.74 -3.54
C ALA A 374 3.84 -16.07 -4.90
N MET A 375 4.49 -16.78 -5.82
CA MET A 375 5.03 -16.15 -7.03
C MET A 375 3.99 -15.83 -8.11
N ASN A 376 2.83 -16.50 -8.12
CA ASN A 376 1.88 -16.47 -9.25
C ASN A 376 0.46 -16.10 -8.81
N SER A 377 -0.11 -15.02 -9.35
CA SER A 377 -1.44 -14.53 -8.95
C SER A 377 -2.62 -15.43 -9.37
N LEU A 378 -2.38 -16.46 -10.18
CA LEU A 378 -3.36 -17.48 -10.60
C LEU A 378 -3.07 -18.87 -10.03
N ALA A 379 -2.19 -18.99 -9.02
CA ALA A 379 -1.87 -20.26 -8.37
C ALA A 379 -1.71 -20.10 -6.85
N GLY A 380 -1.42 -21.20 -6.16
CA GLY A 380 -1.32 -21.23 -4.71
C GLY A 380 -2.65 -20.77 -4.07
N PRO A 381 -2.62 -19.90 -3.05
CA PRO A 381 -3.84 -19.36 -2.45
C PRO A 381 -4.50 -18.25 -3.32
N PHE A 382 -3.88 -17.86 -4.44
CA PHE A 382 -4.28 -16.69 -5.22
C PHE A 382 -5.17 -17.04 -6.40
N CYS A 383 -6.09 -16.12 -6.69
CA CYS A 383 -6.83 -16.11 -7.94
C CYS A 383 -7.28 -14.69 -8.30
N TYR A 384 -6.37 -13.91 -8.89
CA TYR A 384 -6.63 -12.54 -9.26
C TYR A 384 -5.76 -12.01 -10.40
N ILE A 385 -6.26 -10.96 -11.05
CA ILE A 385 -5.56 -10.16 -12.06
C ILE A 385 -5.72 -8.66 -11.77
N TYR A 386 -4.95 -7.84 -12.48
CA TYR A 386 -5.07 -6.40 -12.49
C TYR A 386 -5.61 -5.91 -13.84
N VAL A 387 -6.40 -4.83 -13.81
CA VAL A 387 -6.86 -4.09 -14.99
C VAL A 387 -6.58 -2.62 -14.82
#